data_AF-A0A3B5ABJ9-F1
#
_entry.id   AF-A0A3B5ABJ9-F1
#
_cell.length_a   1.000
_cell.length_b   1.000
_cell.length_c   1.000
_cell.angle_alpha   90.00
_cell.angle_beta   90.00
_cell.angle_gamma   90.00
#
_symmetry.space_group_name_H-M   'P 1'
#
loop_
_entity.id
_entity.type
_entity.pdbx_description
1 polymer ?
#
loop_
_entity_poly.entity_id
_entity_poly.type
_entity_poly.pdbx_seq_one_letter_code
_entity_poly.pdbx_strand_id
1 'polypeptide(L)'
;FPSLPTSLLILISLDTMGMMLCTLPDSWPLLDYADYGCYCGLGGSGTPVDELDSCCQVHDRCYTEALQHDECWPIFDNPYTEIYSYTCDEASKTVTCLNNDPCEKFICECDRKAAMCFAKAEYNEENAHLPSDRCK
;
A
#
# COMPACT_ATOMS: atom_id res chain seq x y z
N PHE A 1 -20.47 -10.92 -4.79
CA PHE A 1 -19.22 -10.61 -4.09
C PHE A 1 -18.45 -11.90 -3.93
N PRO A 2 -17.39 -12.16 -4.71
CA PRO A 2 -16.57 -13.33 -4.50
C PRO A 2 -15.93 -13.22 -3.12
N SER A 3 -15.88 -14.33 -2.41
CA SER A 3 -15.27 -14.44 -1.09
C SER A 3 -13.76 -14.21 -1.19
N LEU A 4 -13.32 -12.97 -0.99
CA LEU A 4 -11.92 -12.66 -0.71
C LEU A 4 -11.53 -13.45 0.56
N PRO A 5 -10.47 -14.29 0.51
CA PRO A 5 -9.92 -14.93 1.69
C PRO A 5 -9.69 -13.87 2.78
N THR A 6 -10.05 -14.17 4.03
CA THR A 6 -9.79 -13.27 5.18
C THR A 6 -8.29 -12.93 5.32
N SER A 7 -7.42 -13.72 4.72
CA SER A 7 -5.97 -13.48 4.61
C SER A 7 -5.59 -12.31 3.68
N LEU A 8 -6.41 -11.97 2.68
CA LEU A 8 -6.17 -10.82 1.78
C LEU A 8 -6.49 -9.47 2.43
N LEU A 9 -7.38 -9.45 3.45
CA LEU A 9 -7.74 -8.23 4.17
C LEU A 9 -6.62 -7.67 5.07
N ILE A 10 -5.51 -8.41 5.23
CA ILE A 10 -4.39 -8.04 6.11
C ILE A 10 -3.25 -7.35 5.31
N LEU A 11 -3.27 -7.38 3.98
CA LEU A 11 -2.11 -7.03 3.15
C LEU A 11 -2.07 -5.56 2.72
N ILE A 12 -3.25 -4.95 2.53
CA ILE A 12 -3.38 -3.51 2.31
C ILE A 12 -4.03 -2.92 3.57
N SER A 13 -3.40 -1.95 4.21
CA SER A 13 -4.00 -1.27 5.37
C SER A 13 -5.29 -0.56 4.94
N LEU A 14 -6.27 -0.46 5.84
CA LEU A 14 -7.54 0.21 5.54
C LEU A 14 -7.32 1.67 5.09
N ASP A 15 -6.32 2.33 5.64
CA ASP A 15 -5.94 3.69 5.28
C ASP A 15 -5.26 3.77 3.91
N THR A 16 -4.37 2.84 3.54
CA THR A 16 -3.84 2.74 2.16
C THR A 16 -4.98 2.61 1.16
N MET A 17 -5.96 1.74 1.42
CA MET A 17 -7.13 1.58 0.55
C MET A 17 -7.94 2.87 0.45
N GLY A 18 -8.16 3.58 1.56
CA GLY A 18 -8.85 4.87 1.55
C GLY A 18 -8.12 5.93 0.72
N MET A 19 -6.80 5.99 0.83
CA MET A 19 -5.97 6.90 0.03
C MET A 19 -5.99 6.52 -1.46
N MET A 20 -5.98 5.23 -1.79
CA MET A 20 -6.12 4.78 -3.18
C MET A 20 -7.47 5.17 -3.77
N LEU A 21 -8.56 5.05 -3.03
CA LEU A 21 -9.88 5.51 -3.51
C LEU A 21 -9.93 7.03 -3.74
N CYS A 22 -9.12 7.81 -3.03
CA CYS A 22 -8.95 9.24 -3.31
C CYS A 22 -8.19 9.48 -4.63
N THR A 23 -7.07 8.79 -4.84
CA THR A 23 -6.18 9.06 -5.98
C THR A 23 -6.63 8.34 -7.26
N LEU A 24 -7.36 7.23 -7.11
CA LEU A 24 -7.83 6.29 -8.13
C LEU A 24 -9.29 5.87 -7.84
N PRO A 25 -10.28 6.75 -8.00
CA PRO A 25 -11.67 6.50 -7.58
C PRO A 25 -12.37 5.36 -8.35
N ASP A 26 -11.91 5.04 -9.57
CA ASP A 26 -12.48 3.99 -10.41
C ASP A 26 -11.80 2.61 -10.23
N SER A 27 -10.86 2.50 -9.27
CA SER A 27 -10.12 1.26 -8.99
C SER A 27 -10.82 0.35 -7.98
N TRP A 28 -10.40 -0.91 -7.91
CA TRP A 28 -10.78 -1.85 -6.85
C TRP A 28 -9.53 -2.27 -6.06
N PRO A 29 -9.05 -1.46 -5.09
CA PRO A 29 -7.76 -1.67 -4.42
C PRO A 29 -7.52 -3.11 -3.92
N LEU A 30 -8.52 -3.71 -3.27
CA LEU A 30 -8.43 -5.07 -2.74
C LEU A 30 -8.43 -6.18 -3.79
N LEU A 31 -8.99 -5.93 -4.99
CA LEU A 31 -9.04 -6.93 -6.06
C LEU A 31 -7.84 -6.82 -6.99
N ASP A 32 -7.46 -5.59 -7.32
CA ASP A 32 -6.47 -5.33 -8.36
C ASP A 32 -5.04 -5.25 -7.78
N TYR A 33 -4.85 -4.78 -6.55
CA TYR A 33 -3.52 -4.44 -6.01
C TYR A 33 -3.08 -5.31 -4.83
N ALA A 34 -3.93 -6.20 -4.31
CA ALA A 34 -3.59 -7.01 -3.13
C ALA A 34 -2.90 -8.35 -3.48
N ASP A 35 -2.83 -8.69 -4.77
CA ASP A 35 -2.16 -9.89 -5.30
C ASP A 35 -1.69 -9.63 -6.74
N TYR A 36 -0.67 -8.79 -6.87
CA TYR A 36 -0.14 -8.32 -8.15
C TYR A 36 1.39 -8.38 -8.16
N GLY A 37 1.95 -8.84 -9.28
CA GLY A 37 3.40 -8.86 -9.47
C GLY A 37 4.12 -9.68 -8.41
N CYS A 38 5.29 -9.22 -8.01
CA CYS A 38 6.18 -9.89 -7.07
C CYS A 38 6.20 -9.28 -5.67
N TYR A 39 5.60 -8.12 -5.48
CA TYR A 39 5.62 -7.36 -4.23
C TYR A 39 4.24 -6.94 -3.74
N CYS A 40 3.24 -6.76 -4.59
CA CYS A 40 1.92 -6.34 -4.13
C CYS A 40 1.16 -7.54 -3.51
N GLY A 41 1.28 -7.72 -2.20
CA GLY A 41 0.64 -8.81 -1.46
C GLY A 41 1.45 -9.26 -0.25
N LEU A 42 1.35 -10.54 0.11
CA LEU A 42 2.07 -11.08 1.26
C LEU A 42 3.49 -11.48 0.87
N GLY A 43 4.47 -10.76 1.44
CA GLY A 43 5.89 -10.97 1.15
C GLY A 43 6.31 -10.27 -0.12
N GLY A 44 7.48 -10.61 -0.63
CA GLY A 44 7.97 -10.08 -1.91
C GLY A 44 9.44 -10.39 -2.11
N SER A 45 9.83 -10.63 -3.37
CA SER A 45 11.21 -10.97 -3.69
C SER A 45 11.54 -10.78 -5.16
N GLY A 46 12.84 -10.71 -5.46
CA GLY A 46 13.33 -10.58 -6.82
C GLY A 46 13.25 -9.16 -7.35
N THR A 47 12.96 -9.03 -8.64
CA THR A 47 12.85 -7.75 -9.35
C THR A 47 11.39 -7.42 -9.64
N PRO A 48 10.91 -6.20 -9.36
CA PRO A 48 9.56 -5.80 -9.72
C PRO A 48 9.29 -5.97 -11.22
N VAL A 49 8.12 -6.49 -11.57
CA VAL A 49 7.78 -6.80 -12.97
C VAL A 49 7.37 -5.57 -13.79
N ASP A 50 6.93 -4.50 -13.13
CA ASP A 50 6.59 -3.21 -13.74
C ASP A 50 6.62 -2.07 -12.69
N GLU A 51 6.18 -0.88 -13.09
CA GLU A 51 6.15 0.31 -12.22
C GLU A 51 5.16 0.15 -11.05
N LEU A 52 4.05 -0.55 -11.24
CA LEU A 52 3.05 -0.77 -10.19
C LEU A 52 3.61 -1.69 -9.11
N ASP A 53 4.26 -2.78 -9.52
CA ASP A 53 4.96 -3.69 -8.63
C ASP A 53 6.12 -3.00 -7.89
N SER A 54 6.78 -2.06 -8.56
CA SER A 54 7.81 -1.23 -7.91
C SER A 54 7.22 -0.30 -6.84
N CYS A 55 5.99 0.18 -6.98
CA CYS A 55 5.32 0.95 -5.92
C CYS A 55 5.15 0.09 -4.66
N CYS A 56 4.76 -1.18 -4.81
CA CYS A 56 4.61 -2.12 -3.70
C CYS A 56 5.94 -2.44 -3.03
N GLN A 57 7.01 -2.68 -3.81
CA GLN A 57 8.36 -2.88 -3.24
C GLN A 57 8.80 -1.70 -2.36
N VAL A 58 8.52 -0.46 -2.81
CA VAL A 58 8.85 0.75 -2.04
C VAL A 58 7.98 0.86 -0.79
N HIS A 59 6.70 0.50 -0.88
CA HIS A 59 5.76 0.50 0.24
C HIS A 59 6.15 -0.53 1.32
N ASP A 60 6.47 -1.76 0.93
CA ASP A 60 6.97 -2.82 1.82
C ASP A 60 8.23 -2.39 2.58
N ARG A 61 9.16 -1.75 1.87
CA ARG A 61 10.36 -1.19 2.49
C ARG A 61 9.99 -0.10 3.49
N CYS A 62 9.06 0.78 3.13
CA CYS A 62 8.61 1.85 4.01
C CYS A 62 7.97 1.29 5.30
N TYR A 63 7.15 0.24 5.20
CA TYR A 63 6.60 -0.46 6.36
C TYR A 63 7.66 -1.16 7.20
N THR A 64 8.65 -1.77 6.55
CA THR A 64 9.80 -2.37 7.24
C THR A 64 10.59 -1.32 8.02
N GLU A 65 10.76 -0.13 7.45
CA GLU A 65 11.38 1.02 8.11
C GLU A 65 10.52 1.55 9.26
N ALA A 66 9.19 1.61 9.10
CA ALA A 66 8.25 2.02 10.15
C ALA A 66 8.35 1.11 11.39
N LEU A 67 8.40 -0.21 11.18
CA LEU A 67 8.55 -1.20 12.25
C LEU A 67 9.90 -1.11 13.00
N GLN A 68 10.89 -0.42 12.43
CA GLN A 68 12.21 -0.22 13.00
C GLN A 68 12.45 1.24 13.43
N HIS A 69 11.46 2.12 13.23
CA HIS A 69 11.61 3.55 13.47
C HIS A 69 11.65 3.84 14.96
N ASP A 70 12.61 4.66 15.41
CA ASP A 70 12.86 4.91 16.84
C ASP A 70 11.66 5.55 17.57
N GLU A 71 10.84 6.32 16.84
CA GLU A 71 9.61 6.94 17.36
C GLU A 71 8.40 6.00 17.36
N CYS A 72 8.51 4.81 16.76
CA CYS A 72 7.46 3.80 16.73
C CYS A 72 7.73 2.74 17.78
N TRP A 73 6.70 2.35 18.53
CA TRP A 73 6.73 1.23 19.45
C TRP A 73 6.10 0.00 18.78
N PRO A 74 6.89 -1.02 18.37
CA PRO A 74 6.39 -2.16 17.59
C PRO A 74 5.24 -2.99 18.20
N ILE A 75 4.95 -2.80 19.49
CA ILE A 75 3.84 -3.47 20.19
C ILE A 75 2.51 -2.79 19.91
N PHE A 76 2.52 -1.47 19.71
CA PHE A 76 1.33 -0.64 19.55
C PHE A 76 1.25 -0.08 18.12
N ASP A 77 2.40 0.34 17.57
CA ASP A 77 2.47 1.10 16.33
C ASP A 77 2.80 0.20 15.14
N ASN A 78 1.82 -0.60 14.75
CA ASN A 78 1.92 -1.52 13.63
C ASN A 78 1.38 -0.84 12.36
N PRO A 79 2.17 -0.67 11.28
CA PRO A 79 1.74 0.02 10.06
C PRO A 79 0.53 -0.61 9.36
N TYR A 80 0.21 -1.87 9.64
CA TYR A 80 -0.98 -2.53 9.09
C TYR A 80 -2.27 -2.21 9.85
N THR A 81 -2.18 -1.71 11.10
CA THR A 81 -3.34 -1.47 11.97
C THR A 81 -3.37 -0.09 12.62
N GLU A 82 -2.28 0.67 12.52
CA GLU A 82 -2.16 2.00 13.11
C GLU A 82 -3.12 2.98 12.43
N ILE A 83 -3.79 3.80 13.24
CA ILE A 83 -4.78 4.76 12.75
C ILE A 83 -4.18 6.15 12.85
N TYR A 84 -4.15 6.85 11.72
CA TYR A 84 -3.60 8.19 11.65
C TYR A 84 -4.54 9.11 10.85
N SER A 85 -4.34 10.43 10.96
CA SER A 85 -5.20 11.42 10.31
C SER A 85 -4.65 11.87 8.96
N TYR A 86 -5.52 11.91 7.94
CA TYR A 86 -5.21 12.44 6.61
C TYR A 86 -6.44 13.14 5.99
N THR A 87 -6.21 13.89 4.91
CA THR A 87 -7.28 14.46 4.07
C THR A 87 -7.09 14.07 2.61
N CYS A 88 -8.21 13.93 1.91
CA CYS A 88 -8.27 13.82 0.46
C CYS A 88 -8.83 15.13 -0.12
N ASP A 89 -8.11 15.73 -1.05
CA ASP A 89 -8.66 16.72 -1.98
C ASP A 89 -9.12 15.98 -3.23
N GLU A 90 -10.43 15.74 -3.35
CA GLU A 90 -11.02 14.96 -4.46
C GLU A 90 -10.84 15.64 -5.83
N ALA A 91 -10.79 16.97 -5.88
CA ALA A 91 -10.66 17.72 -7.12
C ALA A 91 -9.27 17.57 -7.73
N SER A 92 -8.24 17.61 -6.88
CA SER A 92 -6.84 17.42 -7.27
C SER A 92 -6.34 15.99 -7.09
N LYS A 93 -7.18 15.08 -6.57
CA LYS A 93 -6.84 13.69 -6.25
C LYS A 93 -5.56 13.59 -5.42
N THR A 94 -5.44 14.48 -4.43
CA THR A 94 -4.23 14.61 -3.62
C THR A 94 -4.52 14.30 -2.17
N VAL A 95 -3.73 13.41 -1.59
CA VAL A 95 -3.78 13.08 -0.16
C VAL A 95 -2.76 13.92 0.60
N THR A 96 -3.12 14.37 1.81
CA THR A 96 -2.22 15.09 2.73
C THR A 96 -2.30 14.46 4.13
N CYS A 97 -1.15 14.09 4.70
CA CYS A 97 -1.05 13.66 6.09
C CYS A 97 -1.21 14.85 7.03
N LEU A 98 -2.05 14.71 8.06
CA LEU A 98 -2.39 15.79 8.99
C LEU A 98 -1.43 15.84 10.20
N ASN A 99 -1.92 16.40 11.30
CA ASN A 99 -1.19 16.52 12.55
C ASN A 99 -1.25 15.20 13.32
N ASN A 100 -0.34 14.31 12.94
CA ASN A 100 -0.09 13.00 13.53
C ASN A 100 1.17 13.07 14.40
N ASP A 101 1.33 12.13 15.33
CA ASP A 101 2.62 11.94 16.01
C ASP A 101 3.72 11.48 15.01
N PRO A 102 5.00 11.47 15.40
CA PRO A 102 6.07 11.13 14.46
C PRO A 102 5.94 9.74 13.82
N CYS A 103 5.45 8.74 14.54
CA CYS A 103 5.26 7.39 14.02
C CYS A 103 4.06 7.32 13.07
N GLU A 104 2.90 7.77 13.53
CA GLU A 104 1.67 7.86 12.74
C GLU A 104 1.90 8.65 11.44
N LYS A 105 2.67 9.74 11.50
CA LYS A 105 3.03 10.55 10.34
C LYS A 105 3.94 9.81 9.38
N PHE A 106 4.88 9.02 9.89
CA PHE A 106 5.77 8.21 9.05
C PHE A 106 4.97 7.17 8.26
N ILE A 107 4.07 6.43 8.95
CA ILE A 107 3.21 5.42 8.32
C ILE A 107 2.25 6.08 7.31
N CYS A 108 1.63 7.21 7.68
CA CYS A 108 0.79 7.97 6.75
C CYS A 108 1.52 8.36 5.47
N GLU A 109 2.79 8.79 5.57
CA GLU A 109 3.58 9.14 4.39
C GLU A 109 3.98 7.93 3.55
N CYS A 110 4.09 6.73 4.13
CA CYS A 110 4.24 5.49 3.36
C CYS A 110 3.00 5.27 2.48
N ASP A 111 1.82 5.33 3.07
CA ASP A 111 0.55 5.03 2.40
C ASP A 111 0.20 6.11 1.37
N ARG A 112 0.47 7.38 1.70
CA ARG A 112 0.29 8.51 0.78
C ARG A 112 1.15 8.36 -0.47
N LYS A 113 2.43 7.97 -0.29
CA LYS A 113 3.34 7.77 -1.42
C LYS A 113 2.92 6.57 -2.26
N ALA A 114 2.49 5.47 -1.64
CA ALA A 114 1.99 4.30 -2.34
C ALA A 114 0.75 4.65 -3.19
N ALA A 115 -0.26 5.27 -2.60
CA ALA A 115 -1.48 5.68 -3.30
C ALA A 115 -1.19 6.61 -4.50
N MET A 116 -0.31 7.60 -4.31
CA MET A 116 0.11 8.49 -5.39
C MET A 116 0.97 7.80 -6.46
N CYS A 117 1.69 6.73 -6.10
CA CYS A 117 2.48 5.92 -7.03
C CYS A 117 1.55 5.06 -7.89
N PHE A 118 0.62 4.34 -7.26
CA PHE A 118 -0.42 3.57 -7.96
C PHE A 118 -1.22 4.44 -8.93
N ALA A 119 -1.53 5.69 -8.54
CA ALA A 119 -2.26 6.62 -9.40
C ALA A 119 -1.54 7.00 -10.71
N LYS A 120 -0.24 6.74 -10.80
CA LYS A 120 0.60 7.05 -11.97
C LYS A 120 1.02 5.81 -12.74
N ALA A 121 1.02 4.64 -12.10
CA ALA A 121 1.42 3.39 -12.71
C ALA A 121 0.28 2.83 -13.57
N GLU A 122 0.63 2.22 -14.70
CA GLU A 122 -0.33 1.48 -15.52
C GLU A 122 -0.59 0.09 -14.91
N TYR A 123 -1.84 -0.34 -14.91
CA TYR A 123 -2.23 -1.68 -14.47
C TYR A 123 -2.11 -2.67 -15.63
N ASN A 124 -1.35 -3.76 -15.43
CA ASN A 124 -1.23 -4.84 -16.40
C ASN A 124 -1.89 -6.12 -15.88
N GLU A 125 -3.01 -6.51 -16.50
CA GLU A 125 -3.75 -7.73 -16.17
C GLU A 125 -2.91 -9.01 -16.23
N GLU A 126 -1.85 -9.07 -17.06
CA GLU A 126 -0.96 -10.24 -17.15
C GLU A 126 -0.10 -10.47 -15.90
N ASN A 127 0.04 -9.43 -15.07
CA ASN A 127 0.81 -9.45 -13.82
C ASN A 127 -0.10 -9.65 -12.58
N ALA A 128 -1.42 -9.70 -12.76
CA ALA A 128 -2.33 -10.07 -11.69
C ALA A 128 -2.12 -11.56 -11.29
N HIS A 129 -2.12 -11.85 -9.98
CA HIS A 129 -1.93 -13.20 -9.43
C HIS A 129 -0.66 -13.89 -9.96
N LEU A 130 0.44 -13.15 -10.12
CA LEU A 130 1.66 -13.66 -10.69
C LEU A 130 2.27 -14.76 -9.80
N PRO A 131 2.54 -15.97 -10.33
CA PRO A 131 3.17 -17.03 -9.57
C PRO A 131 4.56 -16.64 -9.04
N SER A 132 4.83 -16.91 -7.76
CA SER A 132 6.08 -16.49 -7.10
C SER A 132 7.35 -17.11 -7.70
N ASP A 133 7.26 -18.22 -8.43
CA ASP A 133 8.40 -18.82 -9.15
C ASP A 133 8.85 -18.00 -10.37
N ARG A 134 8.02 -17.04 -10.81
CA ARG A 134 8.38 -16.05 -11.84
C ARG A 134 9.10 -14.83 -11.26
N CYS A 135 9.12 -14.67 -9.94
CA CYS A 135 9.84 -13.61 -9.24
C CYS A 135 11.31 -14.00 -9.07
N LYS A 136 12.20 -13.29 -9.77
CA LYS A 136 13.64 -13.60 -9.85
C LYS A 136 14.51 -12.48 -9.30
#